data_AF-A0A8T4AZM0-F1
#
_entry.id   AF-A0A8T4AZM0-F1
#
_cell.length_a   1.000
_cell.length_b   1.000
_cell.length_c   1.000
_cell.angle_alpha   90.00
_cell.angle_beta   90.00
_cell.angle_gamma   90.00
#
_symmetry.space_group_name_H-M   'P 1'
#
loop_
_entity.id
_entity.type
_entity.pdbx_description
1 polymer ?
#
loop_
_entity_poly.entity_id
_entity_poly.type
_entity_poly.pdbx_seq_one_letter_code
_entity_poly.pdbx_strand_id
1 'polypeptide(L)'
;MVDGVVTMEQEQKDDDICEKMEGWTHEDVGKRIPMRKTPNGTYYNEPIVSVFCQFCASEFIGPSREAGGFLGGHECLHAWEISQAMGRDDGMVE
;
A
#
# COMPACT_ATOMS: atom_id res chain seq x y z
N MET A 1 -21.12 -9.62 -32.11
CA MET A 1 -20.50 -10.06 -30.84
C MET A 1 -20.40 -8.81 -29.99
N VAL A 2 -21.14 -8.75 -28.90
CA VAL A 2 -21.35 -7.53 -28.10
C VAL A 2 -20.10 -7.19 -27.29
N ASP A 3 -19.67 -5.94 -27.40
CA ASP A 3 -18.55 -5.31 -26.71
C ASP A 3 -18.90 -5.19 -25.22
N GLY A 4 -18.38 -6.10 -24.40
CA GLY A 4 -18.63 -6.18 -22.97
C GLY A 4 -17.70 -5.29 -22.16
N VAL A 5 -17.80 -3.98 -22.29
CA VAL A 5 -17.23 -3.05 -21.30
C VAL A 5 -18.21 -2.99 -20.13
N VAL A 6 -17.90 -3.73 -19.07
CA VAL A 6 -18.57 -3.58 -17.77
C VAL A 6 -18.07 -2.30 -17.12
N THR A 7 -18.84 -1.21 -17.24
CA THR A 7 -18.67 -0.03 -16.39
C THR A 7 -19.09 -0.41 -14.97
N MET A 8 -18.11 -0.62 -14.10
CA MET A 8 -18.35 -0.77 -12.67
C MET A 8 -18.62 0.62 -12.08
N GLU A 9 -19.83 1.14 -12.27
CA GLU A 9 -20.34 2.27 -11.49
C GLU A 9 -20.66 1.75 -10.09
N GLN A 10 -19.64 1.74 -9.23
CA GLN A 10 -19.86 1.57 -7.79
C GLN A 10 -20.60 2.80 -7.29
N GLU A 11 -21.87 2.61 -6.90
CA GLU A 11 -22.69 3.62 -6.25
C GLU A 11 -21.93 4.16 -5.02
N GLN A 12 -21.40 5.38 -5.16
CA GLN A 12 -20.56 6.03 -4.17
C GLN A 12 -21.42 6.48 -2.99
N LYS A 13 -21.46 5.69 -1.92
CA LYS A 13 -21.97 6.14 -0.61
C LYS A 13 -21.03 7.17 0.01
N ASP A 14 -21.62 8.19 0.62
CA ASP A 14 -20.93 9.26 1.37
C ASP A 14 -20.01 8.73 2.48
N ASP A 15 -20.38 7.57 3.06
CA ASP A 15 -19.62 6.84 4.11
C ASP A 15 -18.22 6.35 3.66
N ASP A 16 -17.95 6.38 2.35
CA ASP A 16 -16.70 5.94 1.74
C ASP A 16 -15.62 7.04 1.71
N ILE A 17 -15.91 8.25 2.18
CA ILE A 17 -14.98 9.39 2.13
C ILE A 17 -14.17 9.49 3.42
N CYS A 18 -12.86 9.67 3.27
CA CYS A 18 -11.95 9.94 4.37
C CYS A 18 -11.43 11.39 4.29
N GLU A 19 -11.75 12.19 5.30
CA GLU A 19 -11.33 13.60 5.38
C GLU A 19 -9.94 13.78 6.01
N LYS A 20 -9.45 12.76 6.73
CA LYS A 20 -8.16 12.84 7.41
C LYS A 20 -7.00 12.63 6.44
N MET A 21 -5.88 13.26 6.78
CA MET A 21 -4.70 13.33 5.91
C MET A 21 -3.49 12.56 6.45
N GLU A 22 -3.60 12.05 7.67
CA GLU A 22 -2.57 11.30 8.39
C GLU A 22 -3.21 10.43 9.50
N GLY A 23 -2.44 9.55 10.14
CA GLY A 23 -2.90 8.74 11.27
C GLY A 23 -3.98 7.72 10.88
N TRP A 24 -3.75 6.96 9.80
CA TRP A 24 -4.70 5.95 9.34
C TRP A 24 -4.78 4.75 10.28
N THR A 25 -5.98 4.21 10.39
CA THR A 25 -6.30 3.04 11.22
C THR A 25 -7.08 2.03 10.38
N HIS A 26 -7.33 0.84 10.91
CA HIS A 26 -8.12 -0.18 10.22
C HIS A 26 -9.55 0.28 9.88
N GLU A 27 -10.12 1.21 10.64
CA GLU A 27 -11.48 1.75 10.40
C GLU A 27 -11.58 2.62 9.13
N ASP A 28 -10.43 2.99 8.56
CA ASP A 28 -10.36 3.83 7.38
C ASP A 28 -10.04 3.04 6.11
N VAL A 29 -9.66 1.77 6.27
CA VAL A 29 -9.35 0.89 5.14
C VAL A 29 -10.60 0.73 4.29
N GLY A 30 -10.44 0.92 2.98
CA GLY A 30 -11.53 0.92 2.01
C GLY A 30 -12.09 2.32 1.72
N LYS A 31 -11.95 3.29 2.63
CA LYS A 31 -12.33 4.68 2.36
C LYS A 31 -11.36 5.33 1.36
N ARG A 32 -11.83 6.37 0.68
CA ARG A 32 -11.05 7.16 -0.27
C ARG A 32 -10.83 8.59 0.20
N ILE A 33 -9.66 9.12 -0.11
CA ILE A 33 -9.32 10.53 0.04
C ILE A 33 -9.65 11.21 -1.30
N PRO A 34 -10.63 12.15 -1.34
CA PRO A 34 -11.11 12.72 -2.59
C PRO A 34 -10.04 13.56 -3.29
N MET A 35 -9.25 14.30 -2.52
CA MET A 35 -8.14 15.09 -3.01
C MET A 35 -7.05 15.21 -1.94
N ARG A 36 -5.82 14.85 -2.29
CA ARG A 36 -4.66 14.96 -1.40
C ARG A 36 -3.54 15.74 -2.08
N LYS A 37 -3.14 16.85 -1.47
CA LYS A 37 -2.02 17.68 -1.94
C LYS A 37 -0.78 17.34 -1.13
N THR A 38 0.28 16.93 -1.82
CA THR A 38 1.58 16.60 -1.23
C THR A 38 2.68 17.39 -1.94
N PRO A 39 3.90 17.49 -1.36
CA PRO A 39 5.05 18.07 -2.06
C PRO A 39 5.40 17.36 -3.38
N ASN A 40 5.04 16.09 -3.51
CA ASN A 40 5.34 15.25 -4.67
C ASN A 40 4.25 15.28 -5.75
N GLY A 41 3.12 15.95 -5.49
CA GLY A 41 2.01 16.02 -6.42
C GLY A 41 0.64 16.05 -5.74
N THR A 42 -0.40 16.17 -6.56
CA THR A 42 -1.79 16.10 -6.13
C THR A 42 -2.40 14.79 -6.60
N TYR A 43 -3.08 14.11 -5.67
CA TYR A 43 -3.73 12.82 -5.90
C TYR A 43 -5.23 12.97 -5.69
N TYR A 44 -6.01 12.20 -6.46
CA TYR A 44 -7.47 12.23 -6.42
C TYR A 44 -7.99 10.82 -6.24
N ASN A 45 -9.11 10.68 -5.51
CA ASN A 45 -9.75 9.41 -5.20
C ASN A 45 -8.75 8.34 -4.75
N GLU A 46 -7.86 8.71 -3.83
CA GLU A 46 -6.80 7.83 -3.36
C GLU A 46 -7.35 6.91 -2.25
N PRO A 47 -7.43 5.59 -2.46
CA PRO A 47 -7.94 4.68 -1.44
C PRO A 47 -6.92 4.48 -0.31
N ILE A 48 -7.45 4.32 0.91
CA ILE A 48 -6.69 3.88 2.08
C ILE A 48 -6.74 2.36 2.12
N VAL A 49 -5.57 1.75 2.21
CA VAL A 49 -5.39 0.30 2.18
C VAL A 49 -4.60 -0.16 3.41
N SER A 50 -4.77 -1.42 3.79
CA SER A 50 -3.84 -2.15 4.64
C SER A 50 -3.13 -3.19 3.77
N VAL A 51 -1.79 -3.20 3.80
CA VAL A 51 -0.96 -4.17 3.08
C VAL A 51 0.04 -4.80 4.04
N PHE A 52 0.39 -6.05 3.74
CA PHE A 52 1.34 -6.83 4.53
C PHE A 52 2.54 -7.23 3.67
N CYS A 53 3.75 -7.04 4.20
CA CYS A 53 4.94 -7.63 3.62
C CYS A 53 4.81 -9.15 3.61
N GLN A 54 5.03 -9.78 2.45
CA GLN A 54 4.87 -11.22 2.28
C GLN A 54 5.95 -12.04 3.02
N PHE A 55 7.07 -11.40 3.39
CA PHE A 55 8.20 -12.05 4.04
C PHE A 55 8.14 -11.98 5.58
N CYS A 56 7.76 -10.84 6.14
CA CYS A 56 7.82 -10.60 7.59
C CYS A 56 6.47 -10.24 8.23
N ALA A 57 5.39 -10.18 7.45
CA ALA A 57 4.05 -9.77 7.88
C ALA A 57 3.97 -8.37 8.51
N SER A 58 5.00 -7.52 8.33
CA SER A 58 4.92 -6.11 8.71
C SER A 58 3.79 -5.42 7.95
N GLU A 59 2.95 -4.69 8.68
CA GLU A 59 1.75 -4.04 8.18
C GLU A 59 2.02 -2.55 7.90
N PHE A 60 1.46 -2.07 6.79
CA PHE A 60 1.32 -0.65 6.52
C PHE A 60 -0.15 -0.32 6.26
N ILE A 61 -0.66 0.70 6.96
CA ILE A 61 -1.99 1.27 6.74
C ILE A 61 -1.84 2.70 6.26
N GLY A 62 -2.39 2.99 5.09
CA GLY A 62 -2.33 4.33 4.54
C GLY A 62 -2.73 4.40 3.08
N PRO A 63 -2.40 5.52 2.41
CA PRO A 63 -2.78 5.74 1.03
C PRO A 63 -2.11 4.73 0.10
N SER A 64 -2.84 4.22 -0.88
CA SER A 64 -2.38 3.16 -1.79
C SER A 64 -1.02 3.41 -2.46
N ARG A 65 -0.66 4.67 -2.77
CA ARG A 65 0.66 5.00 -3.32
C ARG A 65 1.79 4.77 -2.33
N GLU A 66 1.60 5.17 -1.08
CA GLU A 66 2.58 4.94 -0.02
C GLU A 66 2.66 3.46 0.34
N ALA A 67 1.54 2.75 0.30
CA ALA A 67 1.52 1.30 0.45
C ALA A 67 2.37 0.59 -0.61
N GLY A 68 2.32 1.05 -1.87
CA GLY A 68 3.22 0.57 -2.93
C GLY A 68 4.69 0.85 -2.65
N GLY A 69 5.01 2.04 -2.14
CA GLY A 69 6.37 2.41 -1.72
C GLY A 69 6.87 1.57 -0.54
N PHE A 70 6.01 1.30 0.44
CA PHE A 70 6.29 0.39 1.55
C PHE A 70 6.61 -1.00 1.01
N LEU A 71 5.74 -1.61 0.19
CA LEU A 71 5.98 -2.96 -0.33
C LEU A 71 7.28 -3.05 -1.12
N GLY A 72 7.51 -2.14 -2.07
CA GLY A 72 8.71 -2.16 -2.89
C GLY A 72 9.99 -1.87 -2.09
N GLY A 73 9.98 -0.87 -1.21
CA GLY A 73 11.13 -0.53 -0.37
C GLY A 73 11.45 -1.62 0.65
N HIS A 74 10.43 -2.23 1.23
CA HIS A 74 10.57 -3.29 2.22
C HIS A 74 11.01 -4.61 1.58
N GLU A 75 10.53 -4.94 0.39
CA GLU A 75 11.04 -6.07 -0.39
C GLU A 75 12.52 -5.89 -0.75
N CYS A 76 12.94 -4.68 -1.15
CA CYS A 76 14.36 -4.38 -1.40
C CYS A 76 15.23 -4.62 -0.16
N LEU A 77 14.74 -4.26 1.03
CA LEU A 77 15.44 -4.52 2.29
C LEU A 77 15.64 -6.03 2.50
N HIS A 78 14.58 -6.82 2.38
CA HIS A 78 14.68 -8.28 2.54
C HIS A 78 15.62 -8.92 1.52
N ALA A 79 15.58 -8.48 0.26
CA ALA A 79 16.50 -8.98 -0.77
C ALA A 79 17.97 -8.71 -0.38
N TRP A 80 18.25 -7.54 0.22
CA TRP A 80 19.57 -7.23 0.75
C TRP A 80 19.93 -8.10 1.98
N GLU A 81 19.04 -8.24 2.96
CA GLU A 81 19.26 -9.07 4.16
C GLU A 81 19.59 -10.53 3.79
N ILE A 82 18.84 -11.09 2.85
CA ILE A 82 19.07 -12.45 2.32
C ILE A 82 20.43 -12.54 1.63
N SER A 83 20.78 -11.54 0.81
CA SER A 83 22.09 -11.50 0.13
C SER A 83 23.25 -11.45 1.13
N GLN A 84 23.10 -10.71 2.22
CA GLN A 84 24.09 -10.67 3.31
C GLN A 84 24.21 -12.02 4.02
N ALA A 85 23.09 -12.73 4.24
CA ALA A 85 23.10 -14.06 4.86
C ALA A 85 23.74 -15.13 3.95
N MET A 86 23.45 -15.10 2.64
CA MET A 86 23.98 -16.06 1.66
C MET A 86 25.46 -15.83 1.32
N GLY A 87 25.95 -14.60 1.46
CA GLY A 87 27.37 -14.25 1.22
C GLY A 87 28.32 -14.62 2.36
N ARG A 88 27.81 -15.13 3.49
CA ARG A 88 28.62 -15.59 4.61
C ARG A 88 29.13 -17.01 4.37
N ASP A 89 30.36 -17.12 3.89
CA ASP A 89 31.14 -18.37 3.75
C ASP A 89 31.75 -18.82 5.09
N ASP A 90 31.09 -18.57 6.23
CA ASP A 90 31.56 -19.03 7.55
C ASP A 90 30.80 -20.28 8.04
N GLY A 91 29.75 -20.71 7.32
CA GLY A 91 28.95 -21.89 7.70
C GLY A 91 28.24 -21.75 9.05
N MET A 92 28.23 -20.54 9.63
CA MET A 92 27.63 -20.24 10.91
C MET A 92 26.29 -19.56 10.66
N VAL A 93 25.24 -20.37 10.54
CA VAL A 93 23.89 -19.92 10.86
C VAL A 93 23.77 -19.95 12.39
N GLU A 94 23.26 -18.88 13.00
CA GLU A 94 22.84 -18.93 14.41
C GLU A 94 21.74 -19.97 14.61
#